data_AF-A0A9D2HS62-F1
#
_entry.id   AF-A0A9D2HS62-F1
#
_cell.length_a   1.000
_cell.length_b   1.000
_cell.length_c   1.000
_cell.angle_alpha   90.00
_cell.angle_beta   90.00
_cell.angle_gamma   90.00
#
_symmetry.space_group_name_H-M   'P 1'
#
loop_
_entity.id
_entity.type
_entity.pdbx_description
1 polymer ?
#
loop_
_entity_poly.entity_id
_entity_poly.type
_entity_poly.pdbx_seq_one_letter_code
_entity_poly.pdbx_strand_id
1 'polypeptide(L)' 'MIAAFEYLWVNQQQQKRTITGTVRIGDTNEPAIGATVYLQNSTIGAVTDVDGKYSIIQPMARPTMTATAWKD' A
#
# COMPACT_ATOMS: atom_id res chain seq x y z
N MET A 1 -18.49 -39.65 -15.92
CA MET A 1 -19.02 -38.50 -15.16
C MET A 1 -17.94 -38.13 -14.15
N ILE A 2 -17.09 -37.15 -14.46
CA ILE A 2 -16.03 -36.65 -13.57
C ILE A 2 -16.53 -35.33 -12.99
N ALA A 3 -16.56 -35.23 -11.67
CA ALA A 3 -17.02 -34.07 -10.94
C ALA A 3 -16.14 -32.85 -11.26
N ALA A 4 -16.79 -31.69 -11.28
CA ALA A 4 -16.27 -30.43 -11.78
C ALA A 4 -14.88 -30.08 -11.22
N PHE A 5 -14.03 -29.59 -12.13
CA PHE A 5 -13.04 -28.58 -11.80
C PHE A 5 -13.78 -27.39 -11.17
N GLU A 6 -13.87 -27.35 -9.84
CA GLU A 6 -14.29 -26.13 -9.17
C GLU A 6 -13.14 -25.12 -9.30
N TYR A 7 -13.22 -24.29 -10.35
CA TYR A 7 -12.48 -23.04 -10.40
C TYR A 7 -12.98 -22.19 -9.24
N LEU A 8 -12.26 -22.22 -8.11
CA LEU A 8 -12.48 -21.28 -7.01
C LEU A 8 -12.04 -19.90 -7.49
N TRP A 9 -12.96 -19.16 -8.11
CA TRP A 9 -12.80 -17.74 -8.37
C TRP A 9 -12.84 -17.01 -7.03
N VAL A 10 -11.68 -16.85 -6.41
CA VAL A 10 -11.62 -16.01 -5.22
C VAL A 10 -11.66 -14.57 -5.71
N ASN A 11 -12.79 -13.88 -5.45
CA ASN A 11 -12.90 -12.43 -5.60
C ASN A 11 -12.00 -11.76 -4.56
N GLN A 12 -10.74 -11.66 -4.92
CA GLN A 12 -9.68 -11.14 -4.10
C GLN A 12 -9.73 -9.60 -4.18
N GLN A 13 -10.17 -8.93 -3.10
CA GLN A 13 -10.08 -7.46 -2.95
C GLN A 13 -8.69 -7.01 -2.47
N GLN A 14 -8.02 -6.12 -3.21
CA GLN A 14 -6.70 -5.62 -2.86
C GLN A 14 -6.75 -4.84 -1.55
N GLN A 15 -6.13 -5.39 -0.51
CA GLN A 15 -6.03 -4.72 0.79
C GLN A 15 -5.15 -3.47 0.64
N LYS A 16 -5.61 -2.35 1.20
CA LYS A 16 -4.90 -1.08 1.22
C LYS A 16 -4.49 -0.76 2.66
N ARG A 17 -3.31 -0.17 2.84
CA ARG A 17 -2.86 0.42 4.09
C ARG A 17 -2.76 1.92 3.94
N THR A 18 -3.08 2.63 5.02
CA THR A 18 -2.90 4.07 5.14
C THR A 18 -1.78 4.32 6.14
N ILE A 19 -0.74 5.05 5.72
CA ILE A 19 0.39 5.48 6.53
C ILE A 19 0.22 6.97 6.78
N THR A 20 0.22 7.37 8.04
CA THR A 20 0.05 8.78 8.44
C THR A 20 1.20 9.23 9.33
N GLY A 21 1.53 10.52 9.29
CA GLY A 21 2.48 11.11 10.21
C GLY A 21 2.51 12.63 10.09
N THR A 22 3.46 13.25 10.79
CA THR A 22 3.72 14.69 10.77
C THR A 22 5.19 14.93 10.48
N VAL A 23 5.48 15.85 9.56
CA VAL A 23 6.83 16.32 9.25
C VAL A 23 7.05 17.65 9.95
N ARG A 24 8.20 17.78 10.62
CA ARG A 24 8.60 18.99 11.33
C ARG A 24 9.99 19.44 10.91
N ILE A 25 10.22 20.74 10.95
CA ILE A 25 11.52 21.36 10.73
C ILE A 25 12.37 21.10 11.97
N GLY A 26 13.57 20.52 11.79
CA GLY A 26 14.39 20.01 12.89
C GLY A 26 14.78 21.07 13.93
N ASP A 27 15.11 22.28 13.48
CA ASP A 27 15.63 23.34 14.34
C ASP A 27 14.53 24.12 15.07
N THR A 28 13.36 24.29 14.43
CA THR A 28 12.26 25.12 14.95
C THR A 28 11.09 24.31 15.48
N ASN A 29 11.04 23.00 15.22
CA ASN A 29 9.92 22.12 15.53
C ASN A 29 8.59 22.57 14.89
N GLU A 30 8.65 23.46 13.92
CA GLU A 30 7.50 23.97 13.16
C GLU A 30 7.02 22.94 12.12
N PRO A 31 5.73 22.96 11.75
CA PRO A 31 5.22 22.09 10.70
C PRO A 31 5.92 22.37 9.37
N ALA A 32 6.43 21.33 8.73
CA ALA A 32 7.00 21.45 7.40
C ALA A 32 5.85 21.42 6.37
N ILE A 33 5.33 22.59 6.01
CA ILE A 33 4.21 22.74 5.06
C ILE A 33 4.72 22.58 3.63
N GLY A 34 4.01 21.82 2.80
CA GLY A 34 4.39 21.62 1.39
C GLY A 34 5.59 20.71 1.18
N ALA A 35 6.06 20.02 2.23
CA ALA A 35 7.11 19.03 2.14
C ALA A 35 6.60 17.79 1.41
N THR A 36 7.45 17.18 0.58
CA THR A 36 7.12 15.93 -0.10
C THR A 36 7.66 14.74 0.68
N VAL A 37 6.78 13.80 1.01
CA VAL A 37 7.11 12.53 1.68
C VAL A 37 6.98 11.41 0.68
N TYR A 38 8.04 10.62 0.52
CA TYR A 38 8.05 9.44 -0.34
C TYR A 38 8.10 8.16 0.48
N LEU A 39 7.33 7.18 0.06
CA LEU A 39 7.51 5.83 0.56
C LEU A 39 8.74 5.21 -0.13
N GLN A 40 9.68 4.71 0.68
CA GLN A 40 10.90 4.09 0.16
C GLN A 40 10.59 2.91 -0.77
N ASN A 41 11.34 2.81 -1.88
CA ASN A 41 11.16 1.79 -2.91
C ASN A 41 9.75 1.77 -3.54
N SER A 42 9.07 2.91 -3.55
CA SER A 42 7.74 3.07 -4.15
C SER A 42 7.70 4.35 -4.99
N THR A 43 6.75 4.42 -5.91
CA THR A 43 6.40 5.65 -6.66
C THR A 43 5.33 6.47 -5.94
N ILE A 44 4.91 6.05 -4.74
CA ILE A 44 3.84 6.68 -3.98
C ILE A 44 4.44 7.69 -3.00
N GLY A 45 3.90 8.91 -3.02
CA GLY A 45 4.24 9.96 -2.07
C GLY A 45 3.03 10.82 -1.75
N ALA A 46 3.21 11.74 -0.80
CA ALA A 46 2.22 12.73 -0.40
C ALA A 46 2.90 14.07 -0.10
N VAL A 47 2.15 15.15 -0.24
CA VAL A 47 2.56 16.49 0.19
C VAL A 47 1.92 16.78 1.55
N THR A 48 2.68 17.38 2.46
CA THR A 48 2.19 17.73 3.80
C THR A 48 1.26 18.94 3.76
N ASP A 49 0.26 18.94 4.64
CA ASP A 49 -0.69 20.05 4.81
C ASP A 49 -0.13 21.19 5.70
N VAL A 50 -1.01 22.13 6.08
CA VAL A 50 -0.67 23.30 6.92
C VAL A 50 -0.23 22.93 8.35
N ASP A 51 -0.58 21.74 8.83
CA ASP A 51 -0.14 21.20 10.12
C ASP A 51 1.11 20.30 9.97
N GLY A 52 1.66 20.20 8.76
CA GLY A 52 2.76 19.29 8.43
C GLY A 52 2.33 17.81 8.37
N LYS A 53 1.03 17.50 8.37
CA LYS A 53 0.54 16.12 8.34
C LYS A 53 0.55 15.57 6.93
N TYR A 54 0.80 14.27 6.80
CA TYR A 54 0.68 13.54 5.54
C TYR A 54 -0.12 12.25 5.70
N SER A 55 -0.68 11.77 4.59
CA SER A 55 -1.36 10.48 4.49
C SER A 55 -1.01 9.82 3.16
N ILE A 56 -0.44 8.62 3.21
CA ILE A 56 -0.06 7.82 2.06
C ILE A 56 -0.89 6.54 2.06
N ILE A 57 -1.60 6.29 0.96
CA ILE A 57 -2.35 5.06 0.76
C ILE A 57 -1.54 4.15 -0.15
N GLN A 58 -1.16 2.97 0.35
CA GLN A 58 -0.43 1.98 -0.43
C GLN A 58 -1.23 0.67 -0.49
N PRO A 59 -1.35 0.05 -1.68
CA PRO A 59 -1.81 -1.33 -1.74
C PRO A 59 -0.82 -2.24 -1.00
N MET A 60 -1.34 -3.08 -0.12
CA MET A 60 -0.54 -4.17 0.43
C MET A 60 -0.15 -5.08 -0.73
N ALA A 61 1.14 -5.45 -0.80
CA ALA A 61 1.58 -6.51 -1.70
C ALA A 61 0.72 -7.74 -1.42
N ARG A 62 0.02 -8.23 -2.45
CA ARG A 62 -0.84 -9.40 -2.35
C ARG A 62 0.01 -10.64 -2.63
N PRO A 63 -0.15 -11.72 -1.87
CA PRO A 63 0.69 -12.90 -1.98
C PRO A 63 0.55 -13.55 -3.36
N THR A 64 1.68 -13.96 -3.94
CA THR A 64 1.71 -14.78 -5.15
C THR A 64 1.13 -16.15 -4.82
N MET A 65 -0.07 -16.44 -5.33
CA MET A 65 -0.65 -17.78 -5.25
C MET A 65 -0.24 -18.56 -6.49
N THR A 66 0.83 -19.35 -6.37
CA THR A 66 1.21 -20.30 -7.42
C THR A 66 0.43 -21.59 -7.22
N ALA A 67 -0.57 -21.84 -8.05
CA ALA A 67 -1.21 -23.15 -8.14
C ALA A 67 -0.47 -23.98 -9.20
N THR A 68 0.30 -24.97 -8.78
CA THR A 68 0.88 -25.98 -9.68
C THR A 68 -0.01 -27.22 -9.62
N ALA A 69 -0.64 -27.56 -10.74
CA ALA A 69 -1.30 -28.86 -10.90
C ALA A 69 -0.26 -29.88 -11.38
N TRP A 70 -0.17 -31.02 -10.69
CA TRP A 70 0.62 -32.16 -11.17
C TRP A 70 -0.11 -32.79 -12.35
N LYS A 71 0.61 -33.00 -13.44
CA LYS A 71 0.15 -33.76 -14.59
C LYS A 71 0.85 -35.10 -14.51
N ASP A 72 0.15 -36.06 -13.90
CA ASP A 72 0.02 -37.48 -14.28
C ASP A 72 -0.65 -38.27 -13.14
#